data_AF-A0A5R2N2V3-F1
#
_entry.id   AF-A0A5R2N2V3-F1
#
_cell.length_a   1.000
_cell.length_b   1.000
_cell.length_c   1.000
_cell.angle_alpha   90.00
_cell.angle_beta   90.00
_cell.angle_gamma   90.00
#
_symmetry.space_group_name_H-M   'P 1'
#
loop_
_entity.id
_entity.type
_entity.pdbx_description
1 polymer ?
#
loop_
_entity_poly.entity_id
_entity_poly.type
_entity_poly.pdbx_seq_one_letter_code
_entity_poly.pdbx_strand_id
1 'polypeptide(L)'
;EIIAALRGIAPVTAIRGNVDTGGWAVEYAETELVRLAGRAIYVLHDLKTLQIDPVAQGIDLIVSGHSHVPSMETVDGVLYLNPGSAGPRRFKLPVTLATVDITRDSMQPSMWSLVSG
;
A
#
# COMPACT_ATOMS: atom_id res chain seq x y z
N GLU A 1 9.30 15.99 4.46
CA GLU A 1 8.93 16.04 5.90
C GLU A 1 8.25 14.76 6.36
N ILE A 2 7.12 14.34 5.78
CA ILE A 2 6.35 13.17 6.27
C ILE A 2 7.12 11.84 6.23
N ILE A 3 7.88 11.55 5.16
CA ILE A 3 8.65 10.30 5.05
C ILE A 3 9.71 10.21 6.16
N ALA A 4 10.38 11.33 6.48
CA ALA A 4 11.37 11.37 7.56
C ALA A 4 10.71 11.12 8.92
N ALA A 5 9.52 11.68 9.17
CA ALA A 5 8.76 11.42 10.39
C ALA A 5 8.34 9.95 10.51
N LEU A 6 7.84 9.33 9.42
CA LEU A 6 7.49 7.90 9.39
C LEU A 6 8.71 7.00 9.65
N ARG A 7 9.88 7.36 9.08
CA ARG A 7 11.15 6.66 9.32
C ARG A 7 11.61 6.71 10.78
N GLY A 8 11.17 7.70 11.55
CA GLY A 8 11.41 7.78 12.99
C GLY A 8 10.61 6.75 13.80
N ILE A 9 9.55 6.17 13.23
CA ILE A 9 8.69 5.17 13.88
C ILE A 9 9.16 3.75 13.53
N ALA A 10 9.38 3.48 12.24
CA ALA A 10 9.74 2.16 11.73
C ALA A 10 10.43 2.27 10.35
N PRO A 11 11.05 1.20 9.81
CA PRO A 11 11.51 1.18 8.43
C PRO A 11 10.39 1.53 7.44
N VAL A 12 10.69 2.39 6.46
CA VAL A 12 9.72 2.87 5.47
C VAL A 12 10.15 2.48 4.08
N THR A 13 9.26 1.77 3.38
CA THR A 13 9.27 1.68 1.92
C THR A 13 8.28 2.72 1.39
N ALA A 14 8.69 3.52 0.42
CA ALA A 14 7.85 4.53 -0.20
C ALA A 14 8.03 4.50 -1.72
N ILE A 15 6.94 4.71 -2.43
CA ILE A 15 6.90 4.84 -3.89
C ILE A 15 6.35 6.21 -4.25
N ARG A 16 6.61 6.67 -5.49
CA ARG A 16 6.00 7.91 -6.00
C ARG A 16 4.55 7.69 -6.42
N GLY A 17 3.67 8.61 -6.03
CA GLY A 17 2.31 8.72 -6.54
C GLY A 17 2.20 9.62 -7.77
N ASN A 18 1.03 9.64 -8.41
CA ASN A 18 0.80 10.41 -9.64
C ASN A 18 0.95 11.94 -9.50
N VAL A 19 0.85 12.46 -8.26
CA VAL A 19 1.01 13.89 -7.97
C VAL A 19 2.42 14.27 -7.50
N ASP A 20 3.28 13.28 -7.25
CA ASP A 20 4.65 13.49 -6.77
C ASP A 20 5.57 13.83 -7.94
N THR A 21 5.43 15.05 -8.45
CA THR A 21 6.11 15.54 -9.67
C THR A 21 7.31 16.44 -9.39
N GLY A 22 7.54 16.78 -8.11
CA GLY A 22 8.68 17.60 -7.71
C GLY A 22 10.00 16.85 -7.82
N GLY A 23 11.13 17.57 -7.93
CA GLY A 23 12.46 16.96 -8.06
C GLY A 23 12.85 16.00 -6.93
N TRP A 24 12.26 16.17 -5.74
CA TRP A 24 12.42 15.24 -4.61
C TRP A 24 11.85 13.85 -4.91
N ALA A 25 10.82 13.72 -5.75
CA ALA A 25 10.13 12.45 -6.00
C ALA A 25 10.94 11.49 -6.86
N VAL A 26 11.98 11.98 -7.56
CA VAL A 26 12.87 11.18 -8.40
C VAL A 26 13.64 10.13 -7.59
N GLU A 27 13.81 10.35 -6.28
CA GLU A 27 14.46 9.37 -5.40
C GLU A 27 13.58 8.14 -5.08
N TYR A 28 12.28 8.20 -5.38
CA TYR A 28 11.34 7.10 -5.14
C TYR A 28 10.97 6.38 -6.43
N ALA A 29 10.97 5.05 -6.38
CA ALA A 29 10.54 4.19 -7.48
C ALA A 29 9.01 4.29 -7.70
N GLU A 30 8.54 3.90 -8.89
CA GLU A 30 7.10 3.78 -9.17
C GLU A 30 6.46 2.58 -8.47
N THR A 31 7.25 1.51 -8.33
CA THR A 31 6.83 0.26 -7.72
C THR A 31 7.99 -0.30 -6.90
N GLU A 32 7.64 -1.12 -5.89
CA GLU A 32 8.60 -1.77 -5.02
C GLU A 32 8.17 -3.21 -4.74
N LEU A 33 9.14 -4.12 -4.66
CA LEU A 33 8.93 -5.50 -4.22
C LEU A 33 9.63 -5.71 -2.88
N VAL A 34 8.83 -5.84 -1.82
CA VAL A 34 9.31 -6.01 -0.46
C VAL A 34 9.12 -7.46 -0.03
N ARG A 35 10.09 -8.02 0.70
CA ARG A 35 9.94 -9.33 1.34
C ARG A 35 9.89 -9.20 2.86
N LEU A 36 8.79 -9.62 3.47
CA LEU A 36 8.60 -9.63 4.93
C LEU A 36 8.10 -11.00 5.37
N ALA A 37 8.70 -11.57 6.42
CA ALA A 37 8.36 -12.90 6.95
C ALA A 37 8.31 -14.03 5.89
N GLY A 38 9.06 -13.90 4.79
CA GLY A 38 9.06 -14.85 3.66
C GLY A 38 7.98 -14.60 2.61
N ARG A 39 7.10 -13.60 2.81
CA ARG A 39 6.04 -13.20 1.88
C ARG A 39 6.51 -12.09 0.95
N ALA A 40 6.05 -12.13 -0.30
CA ALA A 40 6.33 -11.13 -1.32
C ALA A 40 5.21 -10.10 -1.40
N ILE A 41 5.55 -8.82 -1.24
CA ILE A 41 4.63 -7.70 -1.20
C ILE A 41 5.01 -6.74 -2.32
N TYR A 42 4.10 -6.55 -3.27
CA TYR A 42 4.30 -5.64 -4.39
C TYR A 42 3.49 -4.36 -4.17
N VAL A 43 4.16 -3.22 -4.22
CA VAL A 43 3.59 -1.90 -3.97
C VAL A 43 3.56 -1.12 -5.27
N LEU A 44 2.40 -0.57 -5.64
CA LEU A 44 2.23 0.30 -6.81
C LEU A 44 1.21 1.40 -6.51
N HIS A 45 1.24 2.50 -7.25
CA HIS A 45 0.31 3.61 -6.99
C HIS A 45 -1.12 3.31 -7.46
N ASP A 46 -1.30 2.88 -8.72
CA ASP A 46 -2.61 2.59 -9.32
C ASP A 46 -2.68 1.12 -9.71
N LEU A 47 -3.67 0.40 -9.21
CA LEU A 47 -3.88 -1.01 -9.55
C LEU A 47 -4.08 -1.21 -11.06
N LYS A 48 -4.63 -0.21 -11.77
CA LYS A 48 -4.85 -0.28 -13.22
C LYS A 48 -3.55 -0.30 -14.03
N THR A 49 -2.44 0.12 -13.43
CA THR A 49 -1.12 0.09 -14.07
C THR A 49 -0.33 -1.17 -13.71
N LEU A 50 -0.95 -2.17 -13.08
CA LEU A 50 -0.32 -3.45 -12.82
C LEU A 50 -0.02 -4.15 -14.15
N GLN A 51 1.26 -4.43 -14.42
CA GLN A 51 1.74 -5.06 -15.67
C GLN A 51 2.42 -6.41 -15.42
N ILE A 52 2.19 -7.00 -14.26
CA ILE A 52 2.69 -8.33 -13.88
C ILE A 52 1.52 -9.25 -13.59
N ASP A 53 1.73 -10.55 -13.74
CA ASP A 53 0.87 -11.58 -13.16
C ASP A 53 1.32 -11.85 -11.72
N PRO A 54 0.55 -11.45 -10.69
CA PRO A 54 0.97 -11.60 -9.30
C PRO A 54 1.11 -13.07 -8.90
N VAL A 55 0.24 -13.96 -9.40
CA VAL A 55 0.25 -15.38 -9.06
C VAL A 55 1.49 -16.04 -9.65
N ALA A 56 1.77 -15.81 -10.94
CA ALA A 56 2.95 -16.37 -11.60
C ALA A 56 4.27 -15.86 -11.01
N GLN A 57 4.28 -14.65 -10.44
CA GLN A 57 5.43 -14.05 -9.76
C GLN A 57 5.54 -14.44 -8.27
N GLY A 58 4.59 -15.22 -7.75
CA GLY A 58 4.56 -15.61 -6.34
C GLY A 58 4.39 -14.42 -5.39
N ILE A 59 3.63 -13.40 -5.80
CA ILE A 59 3.26 -12.27 -4.96
C ILE A 59 2.13 -12.69 -4.03
N ASP A 60 2.30 -12.44 -2.74
CA ASP A 60 1.29 -12.73 -1.72
C ASP A 60 0.35 -11.53 -1.50
N LEU A 61 0.88 -10.30 -1.60
CA LEU A 61 0.15 -9.06 -1.32
C LEU A 61 0.45 -7.98 -2.36
N ILE A 62 -0.60 -7.38 -2.92
CA ILE A 62 -0.57 -6.18 -3.74
C ILE A 62 -1.09 -5.00 -2.91
N VAL A 63 -0.25 -3.97 -2.70
CA VAL A 63 -0.66 -2.72 -2.05
C VAL A 63 -0.79 -1.63 -3.11
N SER A 64 -1.99 -1.09 -3.26
CA SER A 64 -2.33 -0.04 -4.23
C SER A 64 -2.97 1.18 -3.59
N GLY A 65 -3.02 2.31 -4.31
CA GLY A 65 -3.60 3.56 -3.86
C GLY A 65 -4.48 4.19 -4.93
N HIS A 66 -4.19 5.45 -5.28
CA HIS A 66 -4.83 6.25 -6.34
C HIS A 66 -6.32 6.61 -6.12
N SER A 67 -7.20 5.63 -5.94
CA SER A 67 -8.65 5.84 -5.84
C SER A 67 -9.09 6.45 -4.52
N HIS A 68 -8.28 6.30 -3.47
CA HIS A 68 -8.60 6.56 -2.06
C HIS A 68 -9.78 5.73 -1.52
N VAL A 69 -10.28 4.74 -2.28
CA VAL A 69 -11.36 3.86 -1.84
C VAL A 69 -10.73 2.69 -1.09
N PRO A 70 -10.93 2.57 0.24
CA PRO A 70 -10.36 1.46 0.99
C PRO A 70 -10.97 0.14 0.53
N SER A 71 -10.13 -0.88 0.33
CA SER A 71 -10.56 -2.22 -0.10
C SER A 71 -9.58 -3.29 0.37
N MET A 72 -10.10 -4.48 0.67
CA MET A 72 -9.34 -5.67 1.02
C MET A 72 -10.03 -6.87 0.39
N GLU A 73 -9.38 -7.51 -0.57
CA GLU A 73 -9.94 -8.65 -1.29
C GLU A 73 -8.85 -9.67 -1.62
N THR A 74 -9.15 -10.95 -1.48
CA THR A 74 -8.23 -12.02 -1.90
C THR A 74 -8.73 -12.62 -3.21
N VAL A 75 -7.90 -12.58 -4.24
CA VAL A 75 -8.19 -13.14 -5.58
C VAL A 75 -7.07 -14.10 -5.93
N ASP A 76 -7.41 -15.34 -6.27
CA ASP A 76 -6.47 -16.41 -6.64
C ASP A 76 -5.30 -16.59 -5.64
N GLY A 77 -5.60 -16.40 -4.35
CA GLY A 77 -4.63 -16.52 -3.25
C GLY A 77 -3.77 -15.28 -2.99
N VAL A 78 -3.93 -14.21 -3.77
CA VAL A 78 -3.22 -12.93 -3.61
C VAL A 78 -4.13 -11.92 -2.91
N LEU A 79 -3.64 -11.29 -1.85
CA LEU A 79 -4.36 -10.23 -1.15
C LEU A 79 -4.15 -8.90 -1.89
N TYR A 80 -5.23 -8.26 -2.32
CA TYR A 80 -5.25 -6.91 -2.88
C TYR A 80 -5.73 -5.93 -1.82
N LEU A 81 -4.87 -4.97 -1.47
CA LEU A 81 -5.09 -3.99 -0.42
C LEU A 81 -5.01 -2.58 -0.99
N ASN A 82 -6.06 -1.81 -0.78
CA ASN A 82 -6.03 -0.36 -0.89
C ASN A 82 -6.32 0.24 0.50
N PRO A 83 -5.36 0.93 1.15
CA PRO A 83 -5.56 1.45 2.49
C PRO A 83 -6.46 2.70 2.53
N GLY A 84 -6.88 3.23 1.37
CA GLY A 84 -7.56 4.51 1.27
C GLY A 84 -6.61 5.68 1.44
N SER A 85 -6.96 6.65 2.30
CA SER A 85 -6.14 7.84 2.57
C SER A 85 -6.07 8.13 4.06
N ALA A 86 -4.85 8.24 4.60
CA ALA A 86 -4.59 8.67 5.97
C ALA A 86 -4.44 10.20 6.13
N GLY A 87 -4.45 10.94 5.01
CA GLY A 87 -4.40 12.41 4.99
C GLY A 87 -5.78 13.07 5.11
N PRO A 88 -5.89 14.38 4.78
CA PRO A 88 -7.16 15.10 4.77
C PRO A 88 -8.24 14.35 3.99
N ARG A 89 -9.50 14.45 4.43
CA ARG A 89 -10.62 13.78 3.78
C ARG A 89 -10.66 14.15 2.29
N ARG A 90 -10.73 13.12 1.45
CA ARG A 90 -10.85 13.26 -0.01
C ARG A 90 -12.25 12.83 -0.42
N PHE A 91 -12.93 13.68 -1.15
CA PHE A 91 -14.32 13.45 -1.57
C PHE A 91 -15.24 13.19 -0.34
N LYS A 92 -16.11 12.18 -0.42
CA LYS A 92 -16.93 11.67 0.68
C LYS A 92 -16.37 10.39 1.30
N LEU A 93 -15.12 10.03 0.99
CA LEU A 93 -14.51 8.78 1.43
C LEU A 93 -14.01 8.87 2.88
N PRO A 94 -13.94 7.74 3.60
CA PRO A 94 -13.41 7.72 4.96
C PRO A 94 -11.91 8.01 4.97
N VAL A 95 -11.41 8.47 6.12
CA VAL A 95 -9.97 8.59 6.38
C VAL A 95 -9.53 7.31 7.07
N THR A 96 -8.66 6.55 6.40
CA THR A 96 -8.35 5.18 6.79
C THR A 96 -6.86 4.88 6.76
N LEU A 97 -6.49 3.86 7.53
CA LEU A 97 -5.19 3.20 7.51
C LEU A 97 -5.44 1.69 7.46
N ALA A 98 -4.58 0.94 6.78
CA ALA A 98 -4.58 -0.51 6.88
C ALA A 98 -3.32 -1.01 7.59
N THR A 99 -3.47 -2.09 8.34
CA THR A 99 -2.35 -2.87 8.88
C THR A 99 -2.48 -4.31 8.40
N VAL A 100 -1.36 -5.00 8.27
CA VAL A 100 -1.34 -6.43 7.95
C VAL A 100 -0.40 -7.12 8.91
N ASP A 101 -0.92 -8.04 9.70
CA ASP A 101 -0.09 -8.92 10.52
C ASP A 101 0.38 -10.07 9.65
N ILE A 102 1.70 -10.11 9.39
CA ILE A 102 2.33 -11.03 8.45
C ILE A 102 3.20 -12.02 9.23
N THR A 103 2.93 -13.30 9.03
CA THR A 103 3.80 -14.40 9.43
C THR A 103 4.18 -15.21 8.20
N ARG A 104 5.03 -16.23 8.38
CA ARG A 104 5.33 -17.18 7.29
C ARG A 104 4.05 -17.85 6.77
N ASP A 105 3.06 -18.08 7.62
CA ASP A 105 1.91 -18.94 7.31
C ASP A 105 0.59 -18.16 7.20
N SER A 106 0.54 -16.89 7.60
CA SER A 106 -0.67 -16.08 7.62
C SER A 106 -0.45 -14.63 7.20
N MET A 107 -1.46 -14.03 6.57
CA MET A 107 -1.59 -12.58 6.40
C MET A 107 -2.97 -12.15 6.88
N GLN A 108 -3.02 -11.33 7.92
CA GLN A 108 -4.28 -10.87 8.51
C GLN A 108 -4.40 -9.36 8.33
N PRO A 109 -5.16 -8.88 7.33
CA PRO A 109 -5.34 -7.45 7.12
C PRO A 109 -6.44 -6.88 8.02
N SER A 110 -6.25 -5.64 8.46
CA SER A 110 -7.23 -4.85 9.22
C SER A 110 -7.32 -3.44 8.65
N MET A 111 -8.53 -2.89 8.63
CA MET A 111 -8.81 -1.53 8.19
C MET A 111 -9.25 -0.67 9.38
N TRP A 112 -8.61 0.47 9.58
CA TRP A 112 -8.83 1.37 10.70
C TRP A 112 -9.39 2.71 10.22
N SER A 113 -10.45 3.21 10.85
CA SER A 113 -10.90 4.59 10.67
C SER A 113 -10.07 5.52 11.57
N LEU A 114 -9.50 6.58 11.01
CA LEU A 114 -8.69 7.55 11.74
C LEU A 114 -9.47 8.77 12.23
N VAL A 115 -10.74 8.87 11.83
CA VAL A 115 -11.66 9.91 12.31
C VAL A 115 -12.85 9.24 12.99
N SER A 116 -13.16 9.70 14.19
CA SER A 116 -14.46 9.48 14.82
C SER A 116 -15.51 10.21 13.97
N GLY A 117 -16.63 9.54 13.67
CA GLY A 117 -17.79 10.18 13.03
C GLY A 117 -18.39 11.29 13.87
#